data_AF-A0A1N7MIB7-F1
#
_entry.id   AF-A0A1N7MIB7-F1
#
_cell.length_a   1.000
_cell.length_b   1.000
_cell.length_c   1.000
_cell.angle_alpha   90.00
_cell.angle_beta   90.00
_cell.angle_gamma   90.00
#
_symmetry.space_group_name_H-M   'P 1'
#
loop_
_entity.id
_entity.type
_entity.pdbx_description
1 polymer ?
#
loop_
_entity_poly.entity_id
_entity_poly.type
_entity_poly.pdbx_seq_one_letter_code
_entity_poly.pdbx_strand_id
1 'polypeptide(L)'
;MIKKLFLCLGIFSAAVFSAQNQFLDPTFGTNGVFTYTPNNTTNFTYESGVVTAQNKILVSGSSSIANQNITNFIQRLNADGTIDSSFNTVTIQPVYPNPYIRLKKMCLQPDQKIILGDIMGSRILRLNENGTYDMTFGNNGVVNNSIFDSYFNPNGIVGPFQLSNILLTNNNKILLCMQTSVNQETVYMIARLHENGTIDTSFGNNGIILQESNSGYLMQQNDSKLVFIGQKYDGIFFKSRFTTDGILDTTYNNNNLQYAPLSGYVTYLFGTANSDNNIYIYGFSSSVTGEYAITLMKLNQYGDLDTTFGTNGIVNEPYYNSDNYYVDNNRLFPTLLLDNSNNIFVVHMASPTGNSIDMNQFIKKFKPNGSVDTGFGNNGVVDVDLGYRDTSRSAIITPDQKIMMFGNHQTPSKGIITRVLNNTNTLSVKNQEAQKVSLGIYPNPVKDILYLKNLKSKDSNAEVIDISGKIIIKLLINNNKVDVSSLVKGVYFLKVGETTHKFIKE
;
A
#
# COMPACT_ATOMS: atom_id res chain seq x y z
N MET A 1 -11.67 69.95 -9.23
CA MET A 1 -10.54 69.24 -9.87
C MET A 1 -10.22 68.02 -9.03
N ILE A 2 -10.31 66.83 -9.62
CA ILE A 2 -10.50 65.52 -8.99
C ILE A 2 -9.23 65.05 -8.25
N LYS A 3 -9.32 64.74 -6.94
CA LYS A 3 -8.33 63.95 -6.21
C LYS A 3 -8.58 62.46 -6.49
N LYS A 4 -7.70 61.83 -7.28
CA LYS A 4 -7.71 60.37 -7.49
C LYS A 4 -7.20 59.68 -6.22
N LEU A 5 -8.09 59.01 -5.51
CA LEU A 5 -7.78 58.08 -4.43
C LEU A 5 -7.38 56.74 -5.08
N PHE A 6 -6.10 56.38 -5.07
CA PHE A 6 -5.65 55.04 -5.46
C PHE A 6 -5.90 54.08 -4.30
N LEU A 7 -7.01 53.34 -4.39
CA LEU A 7 -7.30 52.20 -3.52
C LEU A 7 -6.51 50.99 -4.04
N CYS A 8 -5.34 50.70 -3.46
CA CYS A 8 -4.67 49.43 -3.69
C CYS A 8 -5.45 48.33 -2.94
N LEU A 9 -6.35 47.63 -3.63
CA LEU A 9 -6.82 46.32 -3.17
C LEU A 9 -5.64 45.34 -3.26
N GLY A 10 -4.96 45.12 -2.14
CA GLY A 10 -4.11 43.96 -1.98
C GLY A 10 -5.00 42.72 -1.97
N ILE A 11 -4.99 41.97 -3.07
CA ILE A 11 -5.54 40.62 -3.11
C ILE A 11 -4.63 39.77 -2.20
N PHE A 12 -5.04 39.59 -0.94
CA PHE A 12 -4.51 38.52 -0.13
C PHE A 12 -5.08 37.22 -0.70
N SER A 13 -4.33 36.57 -1.59
CA SER A 13 -4.52 35.14 -1.80
C SER A 13 -4.10 34.45 -0.50
N ALA A 14 -5.07 34.15 0.36
CA ALA A 14 -4.86 33.15 1.40
C ALA A 14 -4.56 31.84 0.67
N ALA A 15 -3.27 31.53 0.52
CA ALA A 15 -2.86 30.16 0.25
C ALA A 15 -3.30 29.36 1.47
N VAL A 16 -4.46 28.70 1.35
CA VAL A 16 -4.83 27.62 2.24
C VAL A 16 -3.82 26.51 1.95
N PHE A 17 -2.71 26.50 2.69
CA PHE A 17 -1.86 25.34 2.75
C PHE A 17 -2.68 24.26 3.45
N SER A 18 -3.31 23.39 2.68
CA SER A 18 -3.74 22.09 3.22
C SER A 18 -2.48 21.44 3.81
N ALA A 19 -2.55 21.00 5.06
CA ALA A 19 -1.42 20.31 5.69
C ALA A 19 -1.12 19.06 4.86
N GLN A 20 0.05 19.03 4.23
CA GLN A 20 0.50 17.88 3.45
C GLN A 20 0.53 16.65 4.35
N ASN A 21 0.05 15.51 3.83
CA ASN A 21 0.16 14.25 4.54
C ASN A 21 1.64 13.92 4.76
N GLN A 22 2.09 14.10 6.00
CA GLN A 22 3.50 13.99 6.40
C GLN A 22 4.09 12.59 6.24
N PHE A 23 3.24 11.59 5.98
CA PHE A 23 3.60 10.18 5.85
C PHE A 23 3.93 9.79 4.40
N LEU A 24 3.62 10.65 3.42
CA LEU A 24 3.99 10.46 2.03
C LEU A 24 5.50 10.64 1.81
N ASP A 25 6.07 9.84 0.92
CA ASP A 25 7.48 9.93 0.52
C ASP A 25 7.71 11.14 -0.40
N PRO A 26 8.38 12.21 0.07
CA PRO A 26 8.53 13.42 -0.72
C PRO A 26 9.39 13.23 -1.98
N THR A 27 10.11 12.11 -2.13
CA THR A 27 10.98 11.82 -3.26
C THR A 27 10.27 11.17 -4.46
N PHE A 28 8.97 10.90 -4.34
CA PHE A 28 8.18 10.24 -5.38
C PHE A 28 7.10 11.16 -5.95
N GLY A 29 7.03 11.26 -7.27
CA GLY A 29 6.05 12.10 -7.98
C GLY A 29 6.05 13.53 -7.47
N THR A 30 4.86 14.08 -7.29
CA THR A 30 4.68 15.33 -6.54
C THR A 30 4.37 14.97 -5.10
N ASN A 31 5.37 15.08 -4.21
CA ASN A 31 5.17 14.98 -2.76
C ASN A 31 4.61 13.63 -2.28
N GLY A 32 5.04 12.54 -2.93
CA GLY A 32 4.63 11.16 -2.66
C GLY A 32 3.42 10.68 -3.47
N VAL A 33 2.93 11.52 -4.38
CA VAL A 33 1.79 11.21 -5.24
C VAL A 33 2.17 11.39 -6.70
N PHE A 34 1.98 10.33 -7.48
CA PHE A 34 1.93 10.41 -8.92
C PHE A 34 0.47 10.34 -9.37
N THR A 35 0.06 11.25 -10.25
CA THR A 35 -1.27 11.21 -10.87
C THR A 35 -1.15 11.30 -12.38
N TYR A 36 -2.02 10.59 -13.09
CA TYR A 36 -2.07 10.61 -14.54
C TYR A 36 -3.50 10.48 -15.05
N THR A 37 -3.86 11.31 -16.02
CA THR A 37 -5.14 11.28 -16.72
C THR A 37 -4.87 11.44 -18.21
N PRO A 38 -5.14 10.43 -19.04
CA PRO A 38 -5.12 10.61 -20.49
C PRO A 38 -6.24 11.54 -20.96
N ASN A 39 -6.05 12.13 -22.14
CA ASN A 39 -7.10 12.92 -22.78
C ASN A 39 -8.32 12.04 -23.10
N ASN A 40 -9.53 12.60 -22.94
CA ASN A 40 -10.81 11.98 -23.31
C ASN A 40 -11.19 10.69 -22.56
N THR A 41 -10.54 10.37 -21.43
CA THR A 41 -10.95 9.22 -20.59
C THR A 41 -11.96 9.62 -19.54
N THR A 42 -13.00 8.80 -19.36
CA THR A 42 -13.99 8.94 -18.27
C THR A 42 -13.54 8.23 -17.00
N ASN A 43 -12.74 7.18 -17.13
CA ASN A 43 -12.13 6.48 -16.00
C ASN A 43 -10.71 6.05 -16.35
N PHE A 44 -9.80 6.18 -15.38
CA PHE A 44 -8.44 5.71 -15.48
C PHE A 44 -7.98 5.18 -14.12
N THR A 45 -7.56 3.91 -14.07
CA THR A 45 -7.22 3.21 -12.83
C THR A 45 -5.92 2.44 -12.99
N TYR A 46 -4.98 2.58 -12.06
CA TYR A 46 -3.89 1.60 -11.90
C TYR A 46 -4.40 0.42 -11.08
N GLU A 47 -4.31 -0.79 -11.63
CA GLU A 47 -4.89 -2.00 -11.03
C GLU A 47 -3.86 -2.76 -10.19
N SER A 48 -2.64 -2.92 -10.71
CA SER A 48 -1.54 -3.64 -10.07
C SER A 48 -0.20 -3.03 -10.44
N GLY A 49 0.81 -3.23 -9.60
CA GLY A 49 2.17 -2.85 -9.93
C GLY A 49 3.21 -3.66 -9.19
N VAL A 50 4.43 -3.64 -9.72
CA VAL A 50 5.61 -4.34 -9.22
C VAL A 50 6.85 -3.47 -9.45
N VAL A 51 7.88 -3.66 -8.63
CA VAL A 51 9.18 -2.99 -8.82
C VAL A 51 10.16 -3.98 -9.45
N THR A 52 10.81 -3.55 -10.54
CA THR A 52 11.88 -4.27 -11.23
C THR A 52 13.19 -4.23 -10.45
N ALA A 53 14.15 -5.11 -10.78
CA ALA A 53 15.49 -5.09 -10.20
C ALA A 53 16.24 -3.75 -10.45
N GLN A 54 15.85 -3.00 -11.48
CA GLN A 54 16.39 -1.68 -11.84
C GLN A 54 15.65 -0.53 -11.14
N ASN A 55 14.84 -0.80 -10.11
CA ASN A 55 14.00 0.16 -9.40
C ASN A 55 13.00 0.92 -10.28
N LYS A 56 12.68 0.41 -11.48
CA LYS A 56 11.54 0.88 -12.28
C LYS A 56 10.26 0.26 -11.76
N ILE A 57 9.15 0.98 -11.91
CA ILE A 57 7.83 0.55 -11.46
C ILE A 57 7.02 0.16 -12.69
N LEU A 58 6.64 -1.12 -12.78
CA LEU A 58 5.73 -1.60 -13.80
C LEU A 58 4.32 -1.57 -13.25
N VAL A 59 3.37 -1.06 -14.03
CA VAL A 59 1.96 -0.97 -13.64
C VAL A 59 1.06 -1.48 -14.75
N SER A 60 0.05 -2.25 -14.36
CA SER A 60 -1.10 -2.52 -15.19
C SER A 60 -2.22 -1.58 -14.79
N GLY A 61 -3.04 -1.21 -15.75
CA GLY A 61 -4.21 -0.41 -15.46
C GLY A 61 -5.31 -0.59 -16.49
N SER A 62 -6.43 0.06 -16.20
CA SER A 62 -7.61 0.06 -17.04
C SER A 62 -8.06 1.49 -17.29
N SER A 63 -8.52 1.74 -18.51
CA SER A 63 -9.05 3.02 -18.95
C SER A 63 -10.37 2.82 -19.68
N SER A 64 -11.29 3.77 -19.54
CA SER A 64 -12.52 3.80 -20.33
C SER A 64 -12.75 5.18 -20.90
N ILE A 65 -13.33 5.19 -22.10
CA ILE A 65 -13.88 6.37 -22.75
C ILE A 65 -15.41 6.27 -22.68
N ALA A 66 -16.13 7.39 -22.69
CA ALA A 66 -17.59 7.40 -22.69
C ALA A 66 -18.14 6.48 -23.80
N ASN A 67 -19.05 5.57 -23.43
CA ASN A 67 -19.70 4.62 -24.34
C ASN A 67 -18.75 3.65 -25.06
N GLN A 68 -17.57 3.37 -24.51
CA GLN A 68 -16.62 2.39 -25.06
C GLN A 68 -16.23 1.33 -24.03
N ASN A 69 -15.69 0.21 -24.53
CA ASN A 69 -15.19 -0.88 -23.71
C ASN A 69 -13.96 -0.48 -22.89
N ILE A 70 -13.71 -1.18 -21.78
CA ILE A 70 -12.50 -0.96 -20.98
C ILE A 70 -11.27 -1.40 -21.76
N THR A 71 -10.31 -0.51 -21.92
CA THR A 71 -9.00 -0.82 -22.48
C THR A 71 -7.99 -1.01 -21.35
N ASN A 72 -7.28 -2.14 -21.34
CA ASN A 72 -6.18 -2.35 -20.42
C ASN A 72 -4.90 -1.73 -20.98
N PHE A 73 -4.00 -1.31 -20.09
CA PHE A 73 -2.68 -0.86 -20.49
C PHE A 73 -1.60 -1.35 -19.53
N ILE A 74 -0.37 -1.39 -20.02
CA ILE A 74 0.83 -1.64 -19.23
C ILE A 74 1.79 -0.47 -19.46
N GLN A 75 2.23 0.15 -18.37
CA GLN A 75 3.15 1.27 -18.39
C GLN A 75 4.31 1.01 -17.43
N ARG A 76 5.45 1.64 -17.69
CA ARG A 76 6.59 1.66 -16.77
C ARG A 76 6.88 3.10 -16.34
N LEU A 77 7.23 3.25 -15.08
CA LEU A 77 7.65 4.50 -14.46
C LEU A 77 9.07 4.33 -13.92
N ASN A 78 9.78 5.44 -13.82
CA ASN A 78 11.04 5.55 -13.11
C ASN A 78 10.81 5.50 -11.59
N ALA A 79 11.88 5.30 -10.83
CA ALA A 79 11.83 5.21 -9.36
C ALA A 79 11.24 6.47 -8.68
N ASP A 80 11.35 7.62 -9.36
CA ASP A 80 10.82 8.92 -8.94
C ASP A 80 9.35 9.15 -9.38
N GLY A 81 8.72 8.18 -10.04
CA GLY A 81 7.35 8.27 -10.54
C GLY A 81 7.19 8.99 -11.88
N THR A 82 8.26 9.43 -12.55
CA THR A 82 8.16 9.93 -13.92
C THR A 82 7.92 8.78 -14.90
N ILE A 83 7.18 9.01 -16.00
CA ILE A 83 6.92 7.96 -17.01
C ILE A 83 8.23 7.59 -17.71
N ASP A 84 8.50 6.28 -17.82
CA ASP A 84 9.65 5.77 -18.57
C ASP A 84 9.32 5.67 -20.06
N SER A 85 9.81 6.64 -20.84
CA SER A 85 9.59 6.72 -22.28
C SER A 85 10.31 5.63 -23.10
N SER A 86 11.23 4.88 -22.50
CA SER A 86 11.91 3.76 -23.17
C SER A 86 11.08 2.47 -23.19
N PHE A 87 10.00 2.41 -22.39
CA PHE A 87 9.12 1.25 -22.34
C PHE A 87 8.03 1.35 -23.41
N ASN A 88 7.80 0.25 -24.12
CA ASN A 88 6.69 0.15 -25.06
C ASN A 88 5.39 0.00 -24.28
N THR A 89 4.68 1.11 -24.04
CA THR A 89 3.34 1.04 -23.44
C THR A 89 2.44 0.16 -24.28
N VAL A 90 1.95 -0.93 -23.68
CA VAL A 90 1.08 -1.88 -24.35
C VAL A 90 -0.35 -1.53 -24.03
N THR A 91 -1.19 -1.51 -25.07
CA THR A 91 -2.63 -1.32 -24.95
C THR A 91 -3.33 -2.59 -25.37
N ILE A 92 -4.16 -3.15 -24.50
CA ILE A 92 -4.78 -4.45 -24.68
C ILE A 92 -6.30 -4.30 -24.62
N GLN A 93 -6.94 -4.62 -25.74
CA GLN A 93 -8.40 -4.64 -25.83
C GLN A 93 -8.98 -5.83 -25.05
N PRO A 94 -10.18 -5.68 -24.48
CA PRO A 94 -10.85 -6.76 -23.76
C PRO A 94 -11.30 -7.84 -24.75
N VAL A 95 -11.46 -9.07 -24.25
CA VAL A 95 -11.93 -10.20 -25.08
C VAL A 95 -13.45 -10.28 -25.00
N TYR A 96 -14.11 -10.31 -26.16
CA TYR A 96 -15.55 -10.56 -26.25
C TYR A 96 -15.89 -11.97 -25.69
N PRO A 97 -17.00 -12.17 -24.96
CA PRO A 97 -18.12 -11.25 -24.74
C PRO A 97 -18.00 -10.32 -23.53
N ASN A 98 -16.86 -10.27 -22.84
CA ASN A 98 -16.74 -9.53 -21.59
C ASN A 98 -15.87 -8.26 -21.75
N PRO A 99 -16.50 -7.09 -22.02
CA PRO A 99 -15.78 -5.84 -22.27
C PRO A 99 -15.20 -5.20 -21.00
N TYR A 100 -15.33 -5.83 -19.83
CA TYR A 100 -14.96 -5.28 -18.53
C TYR A 100 -13.77 -6.00 -17.87
N ILE A 101 -13.08 -6.88 -18.60
CA ILE A 101 -11.96 -7.66 -18.11
C ILE A 101 -10.75 -6.77 -17.79
N ARG A 102 -10.16 -6.98 -16.61
CA ARG A 102 -9.00 -6.21 -16.10
C ARG A 102 -7.78 -7.10 -15.89
N LEU A 103 -6.60 -6.58 -16.23
CA LEU A 103 -5.30 -7.18 -15.92
C LEU A 103 -4.88 -6.83 -14.49
N LYS A 104 -5.20 -7.70 -13.53
CA LYS A 104 -4.97 -7.45 -12.10
C LYS A 104 -3.84 -8.27 -11.49
N LYS A 105 -3.36 -9.31 -12.17
CA LYS A 105 -2.33 -10.21 -11.64
C LYS A 105 -1.07 -10.01 -12.46
N MET A 106 0.01 -9.63 -11.80
CA MET A 106 1.30 -9.37 -12.43
C MET A 106 2.41 -9.97 -11.56
N CYS A 107 3.40 -10.60 -12.20
CA CYS A 107 4.65 -10.97 -11.55
C CYS A 107 5.83 -10.84 -12.54
N LEU A 108 7.03 -10.72 -11.99
CA LEU A 108 8.28 -10.62 -12.75
C LEU A 108 9.05 -11.93 -12.66
N GLN A 109 9.45 -12.45 -13.81
CA GLN A 109 10.39 -13.56 -13.90
C GLN A 109 11.82 -13.08 -13.59
N PRO A 110 12.75 -13.97 -13.19
CA PRO A 110 14.14 -13.61 -12.88
C PRO A 110 14.89 -12.95 -14.06
N ASP A 111 14.45 -13.23 -15.29
CA ASP A 111 14.96 -12.63 -16.52
C ASP A 111 14.27 -11.31 -16.89
N GLN A 112 13.52 -10.72 -15.95
CA GLN A 112 12.76 -9.48 -16.07
C GLN A 112 11.61 -9.52 -17.08
N LYS A 113 11.24 -10.70 -17.60
CA LYS A 113 9.98 -10.85 -18.34
C LYS A 113 8.79 -10.68 -17.39
N ILE A 114 7.69 -10.20 -17.96
CA ILE A 114 6.51 -9.78 -17.21
C ILE A 114 5.38 -10.75 -17.53
N ILE A 115 4.88 -11.44 -16.51
CA ILE A 115 3.68 -12.27 -16.62
C ILE A 115 2.48 -11.47 -16.13
N LEU A 116 1.41 -11.48 -16.93
CA LEU A 116 0.17 -10.80 -16.64
C LEU A 116 -1.01 -11.76 -16.83
N GLY A 117 -2.00 -11.67 -15.96
CA GLY A 117 -3.25 -12.40 -16.11
C GLY A 117 -4.45 -11.49 -15.92
N ASP A 118 -5.48 -11.78 -16.70
CA ASP A 118 -6.77 -11.17 -16.47
C ASP A 118 -7.62 -11.92 -15.43
N ILE A 119 -8.53 -11.20 -14.79
CA ILE A 119 -9.35 -11.75 -13.69
C ILE A 119 -10.28 -12.88 -14.10
N MET A 120 -10.62 -13.02 -15.39
CA MET A 120 -11.45 -14.12 -15.88
C MET A 120 -10.60 -15.33 -16.30
N GLY A 121 -9.28 -15.24 -16.13
CA GLY A 121 -8.29 -16.20 -16.62
C GLY A 121 -8.36 -16.42 -18.12
N SER A 122 -8.95 -15.49 -18.86
CA SER A 122 -9.17 -15.66 -20.30
C SER A 122 -7.89 -15.57 -21.10
N ARG A 123 -6.89 -14.88 -20.54
CA ARG A 123 -5.55 -14.70 -21.08
C ARG A 123 -4.51 -14.57 -19.98
N ILE A 124 -3.43 -15.34 -20.13
CA ILE A 124 -2.14 -15.12 -19.49
C ILE A 124 -1.20 -14.60 -20.57
N LEU A 125 -0.58 -13.45 -20.35
CA LEU A 125 0.32 -12.81 -21.30
C LEU A 125 1.73 -12.80 -20.75
N ARG A 126 2.72 -12.92 -21.64
CA ARG A 126 4.11 -12.63 -21.34
C ARG A 126 4.64 -11.50 -22.21
N LEU A 127 5.25 -10.52 -21.55
CA LEU A 127 5.96 -9.43 -22.20
C LEU A 127 7.46 -9.52 -21.87
N ASN A 128 8.30 -9.06 -22.79
CA ASN A 128 9.69 -8.76 -22.54
C ASN A 128 9.82 -7.55 -21.60
N GLU A 129 11.00 -7.37 -21.00
CA GLU A 129 11.27 -6.25 -20.09
C GLU A 129 10.97 -4.88 -20.72
N ASN A 130 11.14 -4.74 -22.04
CA ASN A 130 10.86 -3.51 -22.79
C ASN A 130 9.37 -3.30 -23.14
N GLY A 131 8.48 -4.19 -22.74
CA GLY A 131 7.04 -4.13 -22.99
C GLY A 131 6.57 -4.79 -24.28
N THR A 132 7.46 -5.26 -25.15
CA THR A 132 7.04 -6.02 -26.35
C THR A 132 6.53 -7.41 -25.97
N TYR A 133 5.63 -8.00 -26.75
CA TYR A 133 5.19 -9.38 -26.54
C TYR A 133 6.37 -10.36 -26.65
N ASP A 134 6.45 -11.31 -25.73
CA ASP A 134 7.38 -12.43 -25.88
C ASP A 134 6.76 -13.51 -26.77
N MET A 135 7.16 -13.51 -28.04
CA MET A 135 6.64 -14.41 -29.07
C MET A 135 6.96 -15.90 -28.81
N THR A 136 7.84 -16.21 -27.85
CA THR A 136 8.17 -17.60 -27.46
C THR A 136 7.20 -18.19 -26.43
N PHE A 137 6.27 -17.39 -25.91
CA PHE A 137 5.31 -17.81 -24.89
C PHE A 137 3.94 -18.14 -25.49
N GLY A 138 3.43 -19.34 -25.22
CA GLY A 138 2.12 -19.79 -25.68
C GLY A 138 1.95 -19.60 -27.18
N ASN A 139 0.83 -18.98 -27.57
CA ASN A 139 0.60 -18.53 -28.94
C ASN A 139 0.89 -17.03 -29.04
N ASN A 140 2.08 -16.68 -29.54
CA ASN A 140 2.50 -15.30 -29.80
C ASN A 140 2.41 -14.37 -28.56
N GLY A 141 2.89 -14.86 -27.41
CA GLY A 141 2.91 -14.12 -26.15
C GLY A 141 1.69 -14.34 -25.27
N VAL A 142 0.78 -15.26 -25.63
CA VAL A 142 -0.49 -15.46 -24.92
C VAL A 142 -0.85 -16.93 -24.76
N VAL A 143 -1.24 -17.31 -23.54
CA VAL A 143 -2.02 -18.53 -23.24
C VAL A 143 -3.46 -18.11 -23.00
N ASN A 144 -4.44 -18.68 -23.69
CA ASN A 144 -5.82 -18.23 -23.66
C ASN A 144 -6.81 -19.36 -23.29
N ASN A 145 -8.09 -19.01 -23.16
CA ASN A 145 -9.15 -19.99 -22.85
C ASN A 145 -9.22 -21.16 -23.81
N SER A 146 -8.94 -21.00 -25.11
CA SER A 146 -8.99 -22.14 -26.04
C SER A 146 -7.98 -23.24 -25.68
N ILE A 147 -6.82 -22.86 -25.15
CA ILE A 147 -5.81 -23.80 -24.66
C ILE A 147 -6.31 -24.49 -23.38
N PHE A 148 -6.88 -23.72 -22.45
CA PHE A 148 -7.43 -24.24 -21.19
C PHE A 148 -8.63 -25.17 -21.44
N ASP A 149 -9.60 -24.76 -22.25
CA ASP A 149 -10.76 -25.55 -22.64
C ASP A 149 -10.34 -26.86 -23.30
N SER A 150 -9.39 -26.83 -24.23
CA SER A 150 -8.92 -28.03 -24.93
C SER A 150 -8.26 -29.04 -23.99
N TYR A 151 -7.65 -28.59 -22.89
CA TYR A 151 -6.93 -29.46 -21.96
C TYR A 151 -7.79 -29.90 -20.77
N PHE A 152 -8.62 -29.01 -20.22
CA PHE A 152 -9.37 -29.22 -18.98
C PHE A 152 -10.77 -29.78 -19.22
N ASN A 153 -11.47 -29.40 -20.29
CA ASN A 153 -12.84 -29.89 -20.55
C ASN A 153 -12.92 -31.42 -20.70
N PRO A 154 -11.96 -32.11 -21.35
CA PRO A 154 -11.96 -33.59 -21.39
C PRO A 154 -11.88 -34.25 -20.00
N ASN A 155 -11.38 -33.53 -19.00
CA ASN A 155 -11.28 -33.98 -17.61
C ASN A 155 -12.50 -33.55 -16.75
N GLY A 156 -13.57 -33.05 -17.38
CA GLY A 156 -14.79 -32.59 -16.69
C GLY A 156 -14.63 -31.26 -15.94
N ILE A 157 -13.54 -30.54 -16.19
CA ILE A 157 -13.26 -29.23 -15.59
C ILE A 157 -13.61 -28.17 -16.63
N VAL A 158 -14.58 -27.32 -16.31
CA VAL A 158 -15.13 -26.34 -17.25
C VAL A 158 -14.99 -24.91 -16.72
N GLY A 159 -14.78 -23.97 -17.64
CA GLY A 159 -14.73 -22.55 -17.31
C GLY A 159 -16.06 -21.99 -16.74
N PRO A 160 -16.05 -20.73 -16.27
CA PRO A 160 -14.97 -19.76 -16.39
C PRO A 160 -13.78 -20.09 -15.47
N PHE A 161 -12.56 -19.90 -15.96
CA PHE A 161 -11.31 -20.11 -15.21
C PHE A 161 -10.87 -18.84 -14.49
N GLN A 162 -11.67 -18.33 -13.55
CA GLN A 162 -11.42 -17.02 -12.95
C GLN A 162 -10.12 -17.00 -12.14
N LEU A 163 -9.16 -16.19 -12.58
CA LEU A 163 -7.83 -16.14 -12.00
C LEU A 163 -7.81 -15.43 -10.65
N SER A 164 -7.51 -16.17 -9.59
CA SER A 164 -7.33 -15.63 -8.23
C SER A 164 -5.90 -15.21 -7.97
N ASN A 165 -4.90 -15.95 -8.48
CA ASN A 165 -3.49 -15.61 -8.31
C ASN A 165 -2.57 -16.17 -9.41
N ILE A 166 -1.43 -15.49 -9.60
CA ILE A 166 -0.29 -16.01 -10.38
C ILE A 166 0.93 -16.01 -9.46
N LEU A 167 1.62 -17.14 -9.40
CA LEU A 167 2.89 -17.26 -8.69
C LEU A 167 3.96 -17.80 -9.64
N LEU A 168 5.21 -17.48 -9.37
CA LEU A 168 6.36 -18.10 -10.02
C LEU A 168 7.01 -19.07 -9.04
N THR A 169 7.36 -20.24 -9.52
CA THR A 169 8.18 -21.18 -8.74
C THR A 169 9.67 -20.85 -8.92
N ASN A 170 10.52 -21.38 -8.03
CA ASN A 170 11.97 -21.18 -8.10
C ASN A 170 12.63 -21.69 -9.40
N ASN A 171 11.95 -22.56 -10.17
CA ASN A 171 12.39 -23.03 -11.48
C ASN A 171 11.71 -22.30 -12.65
N ASN A 172 11.22 -21.07 -12.42
CA ASN A 172 10.61 -20.19 -13.41
C ASN A 172 9.34 -20.75 -14.10
N LYS A 173 8.73 -21.78 -13.52
CA LYS A 173 7.40 -22.25 -13.93
C LYS A 173 6.33 -21.33 -13.35
N ILE A 174 5.18 -21.29 -14.02
CA ILE A 174 4.10 -20.36 -13.69
C ILE A 174 2.97 -21.16 -13.05
N LEU A 175 2.58 -20.81 -11.83
CA LEU A 175 1.42 -21.35 -11.15
C LEU A 175 0.23 -20.42 -11.33
N LEU A 176 -0.90 -20.99 -11.73
CA LEU A 176 -2.17 -20.31 -11.87
C LEU A 176 -3.13 -20.89 -10.84
N CYS A 177 -3.66 -20.04 -9.96
CA CYS A 177 -4.77 -20.41 -9.10
C CYS A 177 -6.05 -19.81 -9.68
N MET A 178 -7.01 -20.66 -9.98
CA MET A 178 -8.23 -20.28 -10.71
C MET A 178 -9.45 -20.92 -10.08
N GLN A 179 -10.54 -20.17 -9.94
CA GLN A 179 -11.86 -20.74 -9.68
C GLN A 179 -12.40 -21.31 -11.00
N THR A 180 -13.01 -22.49 -10.95
CA THR A 180 -13.58 -23.23 -12.09
C THR A 180 -14.71 -24.13 -11.59
N SER A 181 -15.33 -24.93 -12.47
CA SER A 181 -16.38 -25.87 -12.09
C SER A 181 -16.02 -27.30 -12.48
N VAL A 182 -16.31 -28.23 -11.56
CA VAL A 182 -16.25 -29.67 -11.81
C VAL A 182 -17.61 -30.25 -11.43
N ASN A 183 -18.28 -30.93 -12.36
CA ASN A 183 -19.63 -31.48 -12.15
C ASN A 183 -20.63 -30.44 -11.58
N GLN A 184 -20.57 -29.19 -12.06
CA GLN A 184 -21.39 -28.04 -11.61
C GLN A 184 -21.06 -27.51 -10.20
N GLU A 185 -20.09 -28.11 -9.49
CA GLU A 185 -19.60 -27.61 -8.21
C GLU A 185 -18.42 -26.66 -8.40
N THR A 186 -18.40 -25.58 -7.62
CA THR A 186 -17.30 -24.60 -7.65
C THR A 186 -16.06 -25.17 -6.97
N VAL A 187 -14.93 -25.16 -7.67
CA VAL A 187 -13.64 -25.61 -7.15
C VAL A 187 -12.55 -24.61 -7.49
N TYR A 188 -11.45 -24.67 -6.74
CA TYR A 188 -10.21 -24.00 -7.08
C TYR A 188 -9.25 -24.99 -7.72
N MET A 189 -8.79 -24.67 -8.91
CA MET A 189 -7.77 -25.37 -9.64
C MET A 189 -6.44 -24.63 -9.51
N ILE A 190 -5.39 -25.36 -9.16
CA ILE A 190 -4.01 -24.90 -9.27
C ILE A 190 -3.41 -25.60 -10.47
N ALA A 191 -3.12 -24.86 -11.54
CA ALA A 191 -2.46 -25.38 -12.73
C ALA A 191 -1.01 -24.88 -12.79
N ARG A 192 -0.10 -25.69 -13.34
CA ARG A 192 1.28 -25.26 -13.60
C ARG A 192 1.56 -25.21 -15.10
N LEU A 193 2.18 -24.11 -15.55
CA LEU A 193 2.71 -23.96 -16.89
C LEU A 193 4.23 -24.07 -16.86
N HIS A 194 4.79 -24.65 -17.91
CA HIS A 194 6.19 -24.45 -18.25
C HIS A 194 6.47 -22.98 -18.56
N GLU A 195 7.75 -22.61 -18.56
CA GLU A 195 8.19 -21.25 -18.89
C GLU A 195 7.72 -20.82 -20.28
N ASN A 196 7.60 -21.73 -21.26
CA ASN A 196 7.08 -21.41 -22.59
C ASN A 196 5.54 -21.30 -22.66
N GLY A 197 4.83 -21.45 -21.55
CA GLY A 197 3.37 -21.36 -21.48
C GLY A 197 2.60 -22.65 -21.78
N THR A 198 3.25 -23.77 -22.07
CA THR A 198 2.55 -25.07 -22.21
C THR A 198 2.20 -25.65 -20.83
N ILE A 199 1.11 -26.40 -20.72
CA ILE A 199 0.75 -27.09 -19.46
C ILE A 199 1.88 -28.03 -19.04
N ASP A 200 2.30 -27.96 -17.78
CA ASP A 200 3.27 -28.89 -17.20
C ASP A 200 2.57 -30.09 -16.57
N THR A 201 2.47 -31.18 -17.33
CA THR A 201 1.75 -32.39 -16.93
C THR A 201 2.38 -33.15 -15.76
N SER A 202 3.63 -32.83 -15.40
CA SER A 202 4.32 -33.43 -14.25
C SER A 202 3.87 -32.88 -12.89
N PHE A 203 3.09 -31.80 -12.88
CA PHE A 203 2.58 -31.18 -11.66
C PHE A 203 1.31 -31.85 -11.18
N GLY A 204 1.22 -32.17 -9.88
CA GLY A 204 0.02 -32.72 -9.26
C GLY A 204 -0.50 -33.94 -10.02
N ASN A 205 -1.78 -33.91 -10.37
CA ASN A 205 -2.41 -34.90 -11.22
C ASN A 205 -2.57 -34.35 -12.65
N ASN A 206 -1.68 -34.72 -13.57
CA ASN A 206 -1.71 -34.26 -14.97
C ASN A 206 -1.77 -32.73 -15.12
N GLY A 207 -0.90 -32.03 -14.40
CA GLY A 207 -0.73 -30.58 -14.48
C GLY A 207 -1.61 -29.77 -13.53
N ILE A 208 -2.43 -30.42 -12.69
CA ILE A 208 -3.38 -29.73 -11.82
C ILE A 208 -3.48 -30.29 -10.41
N ILE A 209 -3.96 -29.45 -9.50
CA ILE A 209 -4.51 -29.80 -8.19
C ILE A 209 -5.90 -29.19 -8.10
N LEU A 210 -6.87 -29.93 -7.59
CA LEU A 210 -8.23 -29.44 -7.32
C LEU A 210 -8.46 -29.31 -5.82
N GLN A 211 -9.11 -28.22 -5.41
CA GLN A 211 -9.48 -27.92 -4.03
C GLN A 211 -10.94 -27.47 -3.98
N GLU A 212 -11.76 -28.15 -3.19
CA GLU A 212 -13.17 -27.78 -3.00
C GLU A 212 -13.28 -26.53 -2.12
N SER A 213 -13.64 -25.39 -2.70
CA SER A 213 -13.76 -24.15 -1.94
C SER A 213 -14.60 -23.11 -2.66
N ASN A 214 -15.32 -22.30 -1.87
CA ASN A 214 -16.03 -21.12 -2.37
C ASN A 214 -15.09 -19.92 -2.58
N SER A 215 -14.02 -19.82 -1.79
CA SER A 215 -13.02 -18.75 -1.86
C SER A 215 -11.64 -19.30 -1.54
N GLY A 216 -10.65 -19.00 -2.38
CA GLY A 216 -9.35 -19.66 -2.33
C GLY A 216 -8.20 -18.72 -2.65
N TYR A 217 -7.13 -18.83 -1.87
CA TYR A 217 -5.90 -18.11 -2.08
C TYR A 217 -4.72 -19.08 -2.06
N LEU A 218 -3.92 -19.05 -3.13
CA LEU A 218 -2.66 -19.77 -3.22
C LEU A 218 -1.52 -18.83 -2.89
N MET A 219 -0.60 -19.31 -2.05
CA MET A 219 0.64 -18.63 -1.70
C MET A 219 1.80 -19.63 -1.69
N GLN A 220 3.02 -19.10 -1.75
CA GLN A 220 4.24 -19.90 -1.69
C GLN A 220 5.04 -19.55 -0.44
N GLN A 221 5.57 -20.56 0.23
CA GLN A 221 6.54 -20.46 1.32
C GLN A 221 7.97 -20.34 0.75
N ASN A 222 8.95 -19.85 1.53
CA ASN A 222 10.33 -19.71 1.05
C ASN A 222 11.02 -21.05 0.78
N ASP A 223 10.55 -22.13 1.42
CA ASP A 223 10.96 -23.49 1.09
C ASP A 223 10.35 -24.01 -0.23
N SER A 224 9.71 -23.12 -1.00
CA SER A 224 9.02 -23.35 -2.26
C SER A 224 7.73 -24.16 -2.18
N LYS A 225 7.32 -24.61 -0.98
CA LYS A 225 6.04 -25.31 -0.82
C LYS A 225 4.88 -24.36 -1.06
N LEU A 226 3.78 -24.93 -1.55
CA LEU A 226 2.59 -24.20 -1.93
C LEU A 226 1.55 -24.38 -0.84
N VAL A 227 1.00 -23.29 -0.31
CA VAL A 227 -0.08 -23.35 0.67
C VAL A 227 -1.33 -22.76 0.05
N PHE A 228 -2.38 -23.57 0.05
CA PHE A 228 -3.72 -23.15 -0.32
C PHE A 228 -4.52 -22.94 0.96
N ILE A 229 -5.10 -21.75 1.07
CA ILE A 229 -6.09 -21.42 2.09
C ILE A 229 -7.44 -21.29 1.40
N GLY A 230 -8.42 -22.03 1.88
CA GLY A 230 -9.77 -22.08 1.32
C GLY A 230 -10.84 -21.86 2.38
N GLN A 231 -12.02 -21.47 1.94
CA GLN A 231 -13.21 -21.27 2.77
C GLN A 231 -14.41 -22.05 2.22
N LYS A 232 -15.23 -22.63 3.12
CA LYS A 232 -16.56 -23.20 2.81
C LYS A 232 -17.68 -22.29 3.38
N TYR A 233 -18.92 -22.48 2.93
CA TYR A 233 -20.09 -21.60 3.18
C TYR A 233 -20.37 -21.23 4.66
N ASP A 234 -19.88 -22.01 5.61
CA ASP A 234 -20.04 -21.85 7.05
C ASP A 234 -18.91 -21.07 7.73
N GLY A 235 -18.02 -20.42 6.97
CA GLY A 235 -16.87 -19.67 7.52
C GLY A 235 -15.71 -20.58 7.92
N ILE A 236 -15.79 -21.86 7.56
CA ILE A 236 -14.77 -22.85 7.84
C ILE A 236 -13.58 -22.66 6.89
N PHE A 237 -12.42 -22.37 7.47
CA PHE A 237 -11.15 -22.35 6.76
C PHE A 237 -10.51 -23.71 6.73
N PHE A 238 -10.07 -24.14 5.55
CA PHE A 238 -9.14 -25.25 5.44
C PHE A 238 -7.83 -24.80 4.83
N LYS A 239 -6.78 -25.57 5.15
CA LYS A 239 -5.41 -25.31 4.74
C LYS A 239 -4.80 -26.60 4.23
N SER A 240 -4.26 -26.53 3.03
CA SER A 240 -3.54 -27.64 2.41
C SER A 240 -2.19 -27.14 1.95
N ARG A 241 -1.15 -27.94 2.18
CA ARG A 241 0.19 -27.66 1.67
C ARG A 241 0.58 -28.70 0.65
N PHE A 242 1.27 -28.28 -0.39
CA PHE A 242 1.79 -29.12 -1.44
C PHE A 242 3.28 -28.87 -1.63
N THR A 243 3.99 -29.87 -2.12
CA THR A 243 5.34 -29.69 -2.64
C THR A 243 5.32 -28.79 -3.87
N THR A 244 6.50 -28.37 -4.33
CA THR A 244 6.66 -27.64 -5.60
C THR A 244 6.05 -28.38 -6.78
N ASP A 245 6.04 -29.70 -6.74
CA ASP A 245 5.49 -30.60 -7.76
C ASP A 245 4.03 -30.97 -7.53
N GLY A 246 3.37 -30.34 -6.57
CA GLY A 246 1.93 -30.47 -6.37
C GLY A 246 1.51 -31.73 -5.62
N ILE A 247 2.45 -32.39 -4.95
CA ILE A 247 2.16 -33.54 -4.08
C ILE A 247 1.70 -33.03 -2.73
N LEU A 248 0.60 -33.55 -2.19
CA LEU A 248 0.09 -33.17 -0.86
C LEU A 248 1.14 -33.45 0.22
N ASP A 249 1.48 -32.43 1.01
CA ASP A 249 2.36 -32.55 2.16
C ASP A 249 1.54 -32.96 3.40
N THR A 250 1.53 -34.26 3.69
CA THR A 250 0.77 -34.86 4.79
C THR A 250 1.34 -34.54 6.18
N THR A 251 2.53 -33.94 6.26
CA THR A 251 3.12 -33.49 7.53
C THR A 251 2.59 -32.11 7.94
N TYR A 252 1.97 -31.37 7.03
CA TYR A 252 1.35 -30.10 7.33
C TYR A 252 0.04 -30.33 8.08
N ASN A 253 -0.14 -29.62 9.20
CA ASN A 253 -1.37 -29.61 9.99
C ASN A 253 -1.80 -31.02 10.47
N ASN A 254 -0.82 -31.93 10.61
CA ASN A 254 -1.03 -33.34 11.00
C ASN A 254 -2.14 -34.05 10.22
N ASN A 255 -2.34 -33.70 8.94
CA ASN A 255 -3.44 -34.21 8.11
C ASN A 255 -4.87 -33.95 8.65
N ASN A 256 -5.02 -33.14 9.69
CA ASN A 256 -6.33 -32.81 10.25
C ASN A 256 -6.84 -31.54 9.58
N LEU A 257 -8.02 -31.55 8.97
CA LEU A 257 -8.69 -30.31 8.59
C LEU A 257 -9.10 -29.54 9.87
N GLN A 258 -8.18 -28.75 10.41
CA GLN A 258 -8.41 -27.89 11.58
C GLN A 258 -9.06 -26.61 11.09
N TYR A 259 -10.35 -26.52 11.35
CA TYR A 259 -11.20 -25.38 11.04
C TYR A 259 -11.02 -24.33 12.14
N ALA A 260 -10.52 -23.14 11.79
CA ALA A 260 -10.61 -22.00 12.69
C ALA A 260 -12.04 -21.44 12.57
N PRO A 261 -12.87 -21.47 13.64
CA PRO A 261 -14.20 -20.88 13.57
C PRO A 261 -14.04 -19.36 13.56
N LEU A 262 -14.04 -18.76 12.37
CA LEU A 262 -14.41 -17.35 12.28
C LEU A 262 -15.93 -17.29 12.26
N SER A 263 -16.52 -16.71 13.31
CA SER A 263 -17.95 -16.42 13.31
C SER A 263 -18.26 -15.41 12.20
N GLY A 264 -19.27 -15.70 11.38
CA GLY A 264 -19.76 -14.79 10.34
C GLY A 264 -19.22 -15.09 8.94
N TYR A 265 -19.68 -14.31 7.96
CA TYR A 265 -19.29 -14.47 6.56
C TYR A 265 -17.97 -13.76 6.30
N VAL A 266 -16.97 -14.51 5.81
CA VAL A 266 -15.71 -13.95 5.33
C VAL A 266 -15.73 -13.83 3.81
N THR A 267 -15.55 -12.61 3.30
CA THR A 267 -15.68 -12.32 1.85
C THR A 267 -14.33 -12.23 1.14
N TYR A 268 -13.27 -11.94 1.89
CA TYR A 268 -11.93 -11.68 1.36
C TYR A 268 -10.91 -12.51 2.12
N LEU A 269 -10.16 -13.34 1.39
CA LEU A 269 -9.12 -14.21 1.95
C LEU A 269 -7.79 -13.92 1.25
N PHE A 270 -6.83 -13.40 2.02
CA PHE A 270 -5.49 -13.09 1.54
C PHE A 270 -4.45 -13.69 2.49
N GLY A 271 -3.36 -14.20 1.92
CA GLY A 271 -2.29 -14.81 2.70
C GLY A 271 -0.92 -14.32 2.26
N THR A 272 0.02 -14.25 3.19
CA THR A 272 1.43 -13.99 2.89
C THR A 272 2.34 -14.73 3.88
N ALA A 273 3.52 -15.15 3.42
CA ALA A 273 4.48 -15.91 4.22
C ALA A 273 5.65 -15.01 4.61
N ASN A 274 6.16 -15.20 5.83
CA ASN A 274 7.42 -14.58 6.24
C ASN A 274 8.64 -15.44 5.90
N SER A 275 9.85 -14.95 6.21
CA SER A 275 11.14 -15.66 6.03
C SER A 275 11.15 -17.06 6.66
N ASP A 276 10.44 -17.24 7.77
CA ASP A 276 10.41 -18.47 8.56
C ASP A 276 9.27 -19.42 8.15
N ASN A 277 8.64 -19.16 7.00
CA ASN A 277 7.49 -19.91 6.48
C ASN A 277 6.22 -19.84 7.35
N ASN A 278 6.16 -18.96 8.36
CA ASN A 278 4.91 -18.65 9.04
C ASN A 278 3.98 -17.91 8.08
N ILE A 279 2.68 -18.16 8.21
CA ILE A 279 1.67 -17.63 7.31
C ILE A 279 0.79 -16.64 8.06
N TYR A 280 0.62 -15.47 7.47
CA TYR A 280 -0.31 -14.46 7.94
C TYR A 280 -1.51 -14.46 7.01
N ILE A 281 -2.70 -14.55 7.60
CA ILE A 281 -3.97 -14.59 6.87
C ILE A 281 -4.76 -13.37 7.27
N TYR A 282 -5.25 -12.65 6.28
CA TYR A 282 -6.25 -11.61 6.45
C TYR A 282 -7.59 -12.14 5.96
N GLY A 283 -8.57 -12.04 6.85
CA GLY A 283 -9.98 -12.25 6.60
C GLY A 283 -10.77 -10.97 6.90
N PHE A 284 -11.82 -10.75 6.12
CA PHE A 284 -12.86 -9.79 6.45
C PHE A 284 -13.94 -10.52 7.24
N SER A 285 -14.26 -10.18 8.50
CA SER A 285 -15.43 -10.78 9.17
C SER A 285 -16.52 -9.73 9.36
N SER A 286 -17.75 -10.03 8.91
CA SER A 286 -18.93 -9.41 9.49
C SER A 286 -19.10 -10.02 10.89
N SER A 287 -18.74 -9.30 11.94
CA SER A 287 -18.96 -9.83 13.29
C SER A 287 -20.45 -10.11 13.49
N VAL A 288 -20.77 -11.02 14.41
CA VAL A 288 -22.15 -11.32 14.85
C VAL A 288 -22.81 -10.07 15.46
N THR A 289 -22.04 -9.04 15.82
CA THR A 289 -22.49 -7.76 16.38
C THR A 289 -22.74 -6.67 15.32
N GLY A 290 -22.52 -6.95 14.03
CA GLY A 290 -22.83 -6.03 12.93
C GLY A 290 -21.71 -5.04 12.57
N GLU A 291 -20.54 -5.15 13.20
CA GLU A 291 -19.38 -4.29 12.91
C GLU A 291 -18.33 -5.04 12.09
N TYR A 292 -17.85 -4.38 11.03
CA TYR A 292 -16.83 -4.92 10.14
C TYR A 292 -15.45 -4.75 10.76
N ALA A 293 -14.67 -5.83 10.83
CA ALA A 293 -13.33 -5.80 11.39
C ALA A 293 -12.28 -6.36 10.43
N ILE A 294 -11.04 -5.91 10.62
CA ILE A 294 -9.84 -6.57 10.15
C ILE A 294 -9.65 -7.81 11.02
N THR A 295 -9.73 -9.00 10.42
CA THR A 295 -9.42 -10.25 11.11
C THR A 295 -8.08 -10.78 10.62
N LEU A 296 -7.08 -10.85 11.50
CA LEU A 296 -5.78 -11.46 11.19
C LEU A 296 -5.60 -12.76 11.97
N MET A 297 -5.01 -13.74 11.30
CA MET A 297 -4.55 -14.98 11.92
C MET A 297 -3.10 -15.23 11.52
N LYS A 298 -2.37 -15.90 12.39
CA LYS A 298 -1.02 -16.37 12.11
C LYS A 298 -0.95 -17.88 12.27
N LEU A 299 -0.41 -18.56 11.27
CA LEU A 299 -0.09 -19.97 11.32
C LEU A 299 1.42 -20.14 11.39
N ASN A 300 1.88 -21.14 12.13
CA ASN A 300 3.28 -21.53 12.10
C ASN A 300 3.64 -22.19 10.75
N GLN A 301 4.93 -22.50 10.54
CA GLN A 301 5.41 -23.18 9.33
C GLN A 301 4.79 -24.57 9.07
N TYR A 302 4.18 -25.21 10.07
CA TYR A 302 3.47 -26.49 9.98
C TYR A 302 1.96 -26.31 9.80
N GLY A 303 1.49 -25.06 9.79
CA GLY A 303 0.10 -24.71 9.59
C GLY A 303 -0.70 -24.60 10.88
N ASP A 304 -0.16 -24.91 12.05
CA ASP A 304 -0.92 -24.78 13.30
C ASP A 304 -1.16 -23.30 13.63
N LEU A 305 -2.31 -23.00 14.23
CA LEU A 305 -2.63 -21.64 14.68
C LEU A 305 -1.64 -21.21 15.78
N ASP A 306 -0.96 -20.10 15.57
CA ASP A 306 -0.07 -19.50 16.57
C ASP A 306 -0.92 -18.77 17.61
N THR A 307 -1.22 -19.45 18.72
CA THR A 307 -2.09 -18.92 19.78
C THR A 307 -1.50 -17.72 20.53
N THR A 308 -0.21 -17.41 20.31
CA THR A 308 0.46 -16.23 20.89
C THR A 308 0.26 -14.97 20.07
N PHE A 309 -0.31 -15.09 18.86
CA PHE A 309 -0.62 -13.96 17.99
C PHE A 309 -1.99 -13.36 18.35
N GLY A 310 -2.04 -12.05 18.61
CA GLY A 310 -3.28 -11.39 19.04
C GLY A 310 -3.86 -12.04 20.30
N THR A 311 -5.17 -12.30 20.30
CA THR A 311 -5.88 -12.99 21.37
C THR A 311 -6.25 -14.40 20.89
N ASN A 312 -5.63 -15.43 21.46
CA ASN A 312 -5.84 -16.84 21.09
C ASN A 312 -5.61 -17.13 19.59
N GLY A 313 -4.64 -16.45 18.97
CA GLY A 313 -4.28 -16.62 17.57
C GLY A 313 -5.05 -15.74 16.59
N ILE A 314 -5.96 -14.89 17.07
CA ILE A 314 -6.81 -14.03 16.26
C ILE A 314 -6.67 -12.58 16.71
N VAL A 315 -6.52 -11.69 15.73
CA VAL A 315 -6.69 -10.24 15.90
C VAL A 315 -8.02 -9.87 15.25
N ASN A 316 -8.88 -9.16 15.98
CA ASN A 316 -10.05 -8.50 15.42
C ASN A 316 -9.94 -7.02 15.75
N GLU A 317 -9.78 -6.19 14.72
CA GLU A 317 -9.45 -4.78 14.88
C GLU A 317 -10.34 -3.93 13.98
N PRO A 318 -10.93 -2.82 14.47
CA PRO A 318 -11.65 -1.88 13.62
C PRO A 318 -10.76 -1.32 12.50
N TYR A 319 -11.36 -0.99 11.36
CA TYR A 319 -10.60 -0.41 10.25
C TYR A 319 -10.08 0.98 10.60
N TYR A 320 -10.87 1.81 11.26
CA TYR A 320 -10.48 3.17 11.64
C TYR A 320 -10.50 3.37 13.16
N ASN A 321 -9.80 4.40 13.64
CA ASN A 321 -9.70 4.70 15.08
C ASN A 321 -10.93 5.46 15.64
N SER A 322 -11.89 5.80 14.77
CA SER A 322 -13.17 6.41 15.14
C SER A 322 -14.28 5.40 14.90
N ASP A 323 -15.36 5.48 15.66
CA ASP A 323 -16.55 4.64 15.45
C ASP A 323 -17.39 5.09 14.23
N ASN A 324 -17.19 6.31 13.74
CA ASN A 324 -17.96 6.89 12.64
C ASN A 324 -17.21 6.81 11.29
N TYR A 325 -16.75 5.61 10.94
CA TYR A 325 -16.09 5.34 9.66
C TYR A 325 -16.99 4.50 8.75
N TYR A 326 -16.70 4.51 7.45
CA TYR A 326 -17.40 3.69 6.47
C TYR A 326 -16.41 2.91 5.60
N VAL A 327 -16.78 1.67 5.27
CA VAL A 327 -16.04 0.80 4.36
C VAL A 327 -17.02 0.25 3.32
N ASP A 328 -16.71 0.41 2.04
CA ASP A 328 -17.50 -0.15 0.93
C ASP A 328 -17.13 -1.63 0.72
N ASN A 329 -17.86 -2.53 1.37
CA ASN A 329 -17.59 -3.97 1.34
C ASN A 329 -17.70 -4.60 -0.06
N ASN A 330 -18.46 -3.98 -0.96
CA ASN A 330 -18.59 -4.46 -2.34
C ASN A 330 -17.41 -4.03 -3.21
N ARG A 331 -16.53 -3.16 -2.69
CA ARG A 331 -15.39 -2.58 -3.42
C ARG A 331 -14.12 -2.54 -2.58
N LEU A 332 -14.00 -3.46 -1.64
CA LEU A 332 -12.77 -3.69 -0.90
C LEU A 332 -11.76 -4.40 -1.80
N PHE A 333 -10.55 -3.84 -1.93
CA PHE A 333 -9.41 -4.49 -2.56
C PHE A 333 -8.27 -4.58 -1.54
N PRO A 334 -8.46 -5.36 -0.46
CA PRO A 334 -7.48 -5.36 0.61
C PRO A 334 -6.21 -6.04 0.14
N THR A 335 -5.08 -5.56 0.65
CA THR A 335 -3.77 -6.19 0.44
C THR A 335 -3.12 -6.41 1.80
N LEU A 336 -2.55 -7.60 1.98
CA LEU A 336 -1.78 -7.96 3.17
C LEU A 336 -0.29 -7.99 2.81
N LEU A 337 0.52 -7.18 3.48
CA LEU A 337 1.95 -7.04 3.21
C LEU A 337 2.77 -7.26 4.48
N LEU A 338 4.00 -7.76 4.33
CA LEU A 338 4.98 -7.91 5.41
C LEU A 338 6.26 -7.15 5.06
N ASP A 339 6.80 -6.40 6.00
CA ASP A 339 8.17 -5.89 5.88
C ASP A 339 9.21 -6.92 6.37
N ASN A 340 10.50 -6.58 6.23
CA ASN A 340 11.62 -7.45 6.61
C ASN A 340 11.71 -7.71 8.13
N SER A 341 10.95 -6.96 8.95
CA SER A 341 10.83 -7.16 10.39
C SER A 341 9.54 -7.89 10.77
N ASN A 342 8.82 -8.44 9.78
CA ASN A 342 7.53 -9.09 9.93
C ASN A 342 6.42 -8.17 10.49
N ASN A 343 6.58 -6.85 10.38
CA ASN A 343 5.45 -5.95 10.62
C ASN A 343 4.45 -6.13 9.50
N ILE A 344 3.17 -6.06 9.85
CA ILE A 344 2.05 -6.40 8.99
C ILE A 344 1.36 -5.12 8.57
N PHE A 345 1.07 -4.99 7.28
CA PHE A 345 0.31 -3.87 6.75
C PHE A 345 -0.95 -4.41 6.09
N VAL A 346 -2.10 -3.88 6.51
CA VAL A 346 -3.37 -4.09 5.83
C VAL A 346 -3.68 -2.79 5.09
N VAL A 347 -3.64 -2.87 3.76
CA VAL A 347 -3.96 -1.74 2.88
C VAL A 347 -5.36 -1.93 2.33
N HIS A 348 -6.20 -0.91 2.42
CA HIS A 348 -7.55 -0.91 1.86
C HIS A 348 -8.02 0.52 1.58
N MET A 349 -9.33 0.71 1.49
CA MET A 349 -9.97 2.01 1.37
C MET A 349 -11.03 2.15 2.48
N ALA A 350 -11.13 3.34 3.07
CA ALA A 350 -12.14 3.65 4.09
C ALA A 350 -12.48 5.14 4.06
N SER A 351 -13.69 5.49 4.49
CA SER A 351 -14.06 6.86 4.80
C SER A 351 -13.89 7.12 6.29
N PRO A 352 -13.03 8.05 6.71
CA PRO A 352 -12.85 8.38 8.12
C PRO A 352 -14.05 9.15 8.72
N THR A 353 -14.96 9.66 7.88
CA THR A 353 -16.12 10.48 8.28
C THR A 353 -17.46 9.73 8.17
N GLY A 354 -17.42 8.46 7.76
CA GLY A 354 -18.63 7.67 7.49
C GLY A 354 -19.30 7.99 6.15
N ASN A 355 -18.77 8.97 5.41
CA ASN A 355 -19.31 9.37 4.12
C ASN A 355 -18.84 8.43 3.01
N SER A 356 -19.77 7.63 2.47
CA SER A 356 -19.47 6.70 1.36
C SER A 356 -18.95 7.33 0.07
N ILE A 357 -19.12 8.65 -0.09
CA ILE A 357 -18.57 9.40 -1.22
C ILE A 357 -17.10 9.75 -0.97
N ASP A 358 -16.74 10.02 0.29
CA ASP A 358 -15.43 10.50 0.71
C ASP A 358 -14.54 9.36 1.22
N MET A 359 -13.94 8.61 0.29
CA MET A 359 -13.17 7.42 0.63
C MET A 359 -11.69 7.61 0.32
N ASN A 360 -10.83 7.22 1.26
CA ASN A 360 -9.40 7.48 1.22
C ASN A 360 -8.60 6.19 1.11
N GLN A 361 -7.37 6.30 0.62
CA GLN A 361 -6.42 5.18 0.68
C GLN A 361 -5.91 5.04 2.11
N PHE A 362 -6.00 3.82 2.65
CA PHE A 362 -5.75 3.61 4.06
C PHE A 362 -4.78 2.45 4.29
N ILE A 363 -3.91 2.61 5.28
CA ILE A 363 -2.96 1.60 5.74
C ILE A 363 -3.05 1.49 7.26
N LYS A 364 -3.34 0.28 7.77
CA LYS A 364 -3.15 -0.05 9.20
C LYS A 364 -1.96 -0.96 9.39
N LYS A 365 -1.10 -0.61 10.36
CA LYS A 365 0.10 -1.36 10.68
C LYS A 365 -0.06 -2.11 11.99
N PHE A 366 0.36 -3.37 11.98
CA PHE A 366 0.45 -4.22 13.15
C PHE A 366 1.89 -4.70 13.34
N LYS A 367 2.27 -4.92 14.59
CA LYS A 367 3.54 -5.55 14.97
C LYS A 367 3.47 -7.06 14.69
N PRO A 368 4.61 -7.78 14.68
CA PRO A 368 4.64 -9.22 14.41
C PRO A 368 3.80 -10.08 15.36
N ASN A 369 3.48 -9.56 16.55
CA ASN A 369 2.61 -10.21 17.54
C ASN A 369 1.11 -9.92 17.33
N GLY A 370 0.74 -9.14 16.31
CA GLY A 370 -0.64 -8.82 15.99
C GLY A 370 -1.21 -7.58 16.69
N SER A 371 -0.46 -6.95 17.60
CA SER A 371 -0.88 -5.67 18.20
C SER A 371 -0.72 -4.52 17.20
N VAL A 372 -1.61 -3.53 17.24
CA VAL A 372 -1.51 -2.32 16.41
C VAL A 372 -0.20 -1.57 16.72
N ASP A 373 0.53 -1.16 15.68
CA ASP A 373 1.74 -0.35 15.82
C ASP A 373 1.37 1.14 15.97
N THR A 374 1.04 1.57 17.19
CA THR A 374 0.56 2.94 17.45
C THR A 374 1.54 4.06 17.09
N GLY A 375 2.84 3.76 16.90
CA GLY A 375 3.83 4.71 16.40
C GLY A 375 3.73 5.01 14.90
N PHE A 376 2.97 4.18 14.17
CA PHE A 376 2.74 4.37 12.74
C PHE A 376 1.59 5.33 12.49
N GLY A 377 1.86 6.41 11.77
CA GLY A 377 0.85 7.36 11.34
C GLY A 377 0.15 8.04 12.52
N ASN A 378 -1.17 8.08 12.48
CA ASN A 378 -2.03 8.50 13.57
C ASN A 378 -2.57 7.26 14.31
N ASN A 379 -1.88 6.81 15.37
CA ASN A 379 -2.26 5.65 16.19
C ASN A 379 -2.43 4.36 15.36
N GLY A 380 -1.41 3.99 14.59
CA GLY A 380 -1.39 2.75 13.78
C GLY A 380 -1.95 2.89 12.37
N VAL A 381 -2.33 4.10 11.98
CA VAL A 381 -3.07 4.37 10.75
C VAL A 381 -2.40 5.46 9.93
N VAL A 382 -2.18 5.19 8.65
CA VAL A 382 -1.96 6.25 7.65
C VAL A 382 -3.20 6.33 6.76
N ASP A 383 -3.83 7.48 6.81
CA ASP A 383 -4.96 7.87 5.95
C ASP A 383 -4.44 8.85 4.89
N VAL A 384 -4.50 8.47 3.61
CA VAL A 384 -4.11 9.30 2.47
C VAL A 384 -5.37 9.82 1.78
N ASP A 385 -5.72 11.05 2.16
CA ASP A 385 -6.77 11.87 1.57
C ASP A 385 -6.19 12.81 0.50
N LEU A 386 -6.53 12.58 -0.77
CA LEU A 386 -6.23 13.46 -1.90
C LEU A 386 -7.49 14.19 -2.39
N GLY A 387 -8.58 14.10 -1.62
CA GLY A 387 -9.89 14.69 -1.84
C GLY A 387 -10.89 13.73 -2.51
N TYR A 388 -12.16 13.87 -2.16
CA TYR A 388 -13.29 13.18 -2.77
C TYR A 388 -13.17 11.66 -2.73
N ARG A 389 -12.54 10.97 -3.69
CA ARG A 389 -12.49 9.50 -3.61
C ARG A 389 -11.23 8.90 -4.17
N ASP A 390 -10.37 8.43 -3.27
CA ASP A 390 -9.10 7.79 -3.52
C ASP A 390 -9.17 6.29 -3.21
N THR A 391 -9.13 5.51 -4.28
CA THR A 391 -9.17 4.05 -4.19
C THR A 391 -7.77 3.46 -4.14
N SER A 392 -7.60 2.41 -3.34
CA SER A 392 -6.48 1.49 -3.45
C SER A 392 -6.99 0.19 -4.07
N ARG A 393 -6.38 -0.25 -5.18
CA ARG A 393 -6.68 -1.50 -5.90
C ARG A 393 -5.70 -2.61 -5.55
N SER A 394 -4.48 -2.22 -5.22
CA SER A 394 -3.40 -3.09 -4.80
C SER A 394 -2.31 -2.25 -4.15
N ALA A 395 -1.43 -2.93 -3.43
CA ALA A 395 -0.25 -2.32 -2.86
C ALA A 395 0.92 -3.30 -2.87
N ILE A 396 2.13 -2.76 -2.75
CA ILE A 396 3.37 -3.52 -2.59
C ILE A 396 4.26 -2.86 -1.54
N ILE A 397 5.14 -3.65 -0.93
CA ILE A 397 6.33 -3.12 -0.28
C ILE A 397 7.45 -3.07 -1.33
N THR A 398 7.99 -1.89 -1.51
CA THR A 398 9.10 -1.61 -2.42
C THR A 398 10.44 -2.04 -1.77
N PRO A 399 11.52 -2.29 -2.55
CA PRO A 399 12.80 -2.76 -2.00
C PRO A 399 13.43 -1.84 -0.94
N ASP A 400 13.12 -0.54 -0.95
CA ASP A 400 13.53 0.40 0.09
C ASP A 400 12.56 0.45 1.29
N GLN A 401 11.77 -0.61 1.46
CA GLN A 401 10.81 -0.86 2.53
C GLN A 401 9.67 0.16 2.65
N LYS A 402 9.40 0.96 1.61
CA LYS A 402 8.24 1.86 1.56
C LYS A 402 7.02 1.15 0.97
N ILE A 403 5.83 1.67 1.28
CA ILE A 403 4.57 1.11 0.80
C ILE A 403 4.14 1.90 -0.43
N MET A 404 3.84 1.20 -1.52
CA MET A 404 3.33 1.81 -2.74
C MET A 404 1.92 1.30 -3.00
N MET A 405 0.97 2.20 -3.22
CA MET A 405 -0.43 1.87 -3.49
C MET A 405 -0.81 2.32 -4.89
N PHE A 406 -1.60 1.51 -5.58
CA PHE A 406 -2.05 1.75 -6.94
C PHE A 406 -3.57 1.86 -6.97
N GLY A 407 -4.12 2.83 -7.68
CA GLY A 407 -5.57 2.93 -7.81
C GLY A 407 -6.04 4.10 -8.66
N ASN A 408 -7.16 4.68 -8.26
CA ASN A 408 -7.76 5.84 -8.92
C ASN A 408 -8.31 6.86 -7.92
N HIS A 409 -8.23 8.13 -8.29
CA HIS A 409 -8.95 9.26 -7.70
C HIS A 409 -10.22 9.53 -8.52
N GLN A 410 -11.31 9.99 -7.89
CA GLN A 410 -12.52 10.42 -8.58
C GLN A 410 -12.71 11.93 -8.49
N THR A 411 -13.12 12.54 -9.60
CA THR A 411 -13.49 13.97 -9.73
C THR A 411 -12.30 14.96 -9.68
N PRO A 412 -11.57 15.14 -10.81
CA PRO A 412 -11.69 14.39 -12.07
C PRO A 412 -11.08 13.00 -11.95
N SER A 413 -11.50 12.04 -12.79
CA SER A 413 -10.91 10.69 -12.73
C SER A 413 -9.42 10.72 -13.11
N LYS A 414 -8.58 10.20 -12.21
CA LYS A 414 -7.13 10.05 -12.43
C LYS A 414 -6.67 8.69 -11.94
N GLY A 415 -5.71 8.09 -12.62
CA GLY A 415 -4.90 7.04 -12.01
C GLY A 415 -4.00 7.66 -10.97
N ILE A 416 -3.91 7.02 -9.81
CA ILE A 416 -3.02 7.47 -8.73
C ILE A 416 -2.07 6.35 -8.33
N ILE A 417 -0.83 6.73 -8.07
CA ILE A 417 0.15 5.91 -7.37
C ILE A 417 0.65 6.75 -6.21
N THR A 418 0.52 6.23 -4.99
CA THR A 418 1.01 6.89 -3.79
C THR A 418 2.12 6.07 -3.18
N ARG A 419 3.13 6.75 -2.64
CA ARG A 419 4.25 6.13 -1.94
C ARG A 419 4.31 6.67 -0.53
N VAL A 420 4.17 5.77 0.44
CA VAL A 420 4.08 6.05 1.87
C VAL A 420 5.31 5.50 2.58
N LEU A 421 5.84 6.27 3.53
CA LEU A 421 6.94 5.83 4.38
C LEU A 421 6.47 4.71 5.31
N ASN A 422 7.26 3.65 5.49
CA ASN A 422 6.96 2.59 6.46
C ASN A 422 7.25 3.05 7.89
N ASN A 423 8.36 3.77 8.10
CA ASN A 423 8.63 4.41 9.38
C ASN A 423 8.08 5.82 9.39
N THR A 424 6.90 5.97 9.99
CA THR A 424 6.21 7.24 10.17
C THR A 424 6.28 7.73 11.60
N ASN A 425 7.15 7.13 12.43
CA ASN A 425 7.38 7.57 13.81
C ASN A 425 7.56 9.08 13.81
N THR A 426 6.55 9.77 14.31
CA THR A 426 6.62 11.19 14.54
C THR A 426 7.52 11.37 15.77
N LEU A 427 8.83 11.49 15.55
CA LEU A 427 9.50 12.55 16.31
C LEU A 427 8.78 13.82 15.86
N SER A 428 7.98 14.37 16.77
CA SER A 428 7.37 15.65 16.55
C SER A 428 8.44 16.64 16.05
N VAL A 429 8.04 17.39 15.02
CA VAL A 429 8.79 18.43 14.31
C VAL A 429 9.81 17.95 13.26
N LYS A 430 9.31 17.48 12.11
CA LYS A 430 9.88 17.99 10.85
C LYS A 430 9.49 19.46 10.76
N ASN A 431 10.42 20.34 11.14
CA ASN A 431 10.36 21.72 10.69
C ASN A 431 10.39 21.64 9.15
N GLN A 432 9.24 21.83 8.51
CA GLN A 432 9.27 22.51 7.23
C GLN A 432 10.03 23.79 7.48
N GLU A 433 11.15 23.97 6.80
CA GLU A 433 11.76 25.28 6.59
C GLU A 433 10.82 26.15 5.74
N ALA A 434 9.61 26.43 6.24
CA ALA A 434 9.13 27.78 6.10
C ALA A 434 10.13 28.59 6.93
N GLN A 435 10.95 29.41 6.27
CA GLN A 435 11.93 30.28 6.92
C GLN A 435 11.31 30.94 8.15
N LYS A 436 11.49 30.29 9.31
CA LYS A 436 11.10 30.84 10.60
C LYS A 436 12.16 31.88 10.81
N VAL A 437 11.83 33.12 10.49
CA VAL A 437 12.69 34.26 10.80
C VAL A 437 12.87 34.22 12.31
N SER A 438 13.94 33.57 12.75
CA SER A 438 14.28 33.35 14.15
C SER A 438 14.89 34.62 14.70
N LEU A 439 14.66 34.87 15.99
CA LEU A 439 15.25 35.99 16.70
C LEU A 439 16.77 35.80 16.68
N GLY A 440 17.49 36.67 15.98
CA GLY A 440 18.96 36.64 16.00
C GLY A 440 19.48 37.40 17.20
N ILE A 441 20.51 36.90 17.88
CA ILE A 441 21.21 37.67 18.93
C ILE A 441 22.69 37.81 18.58
N TYR A 442 23.24 39.01 18.73
CA TYR A 442 24.65 39.29 18.45
C TYR A 442 25.17 40.50 19.26
N PRO A 443 26.47 40.64 19.53
CA PRO A 443 27.47 39.60 19.36
C PRO A 443 27.22 38.45 20.34
N ASN A 444 27.66 37.24 20.00
CA ASN A 444 27.69 36.11 20.91
C ASN A 444 28.99 35.34 20.62
N PRO A 445 30.00 35.38 21.49
CA PRO A 445 29.98 35.90 22.87
C PRO A 445 29.76 37.42 23.01
N VAL A 446 29.25 37.88 24.15
CA VAL A 446 28.89 39.27 24.44
C VAL A 446 29.60 39.80 25.68
N LYS A 447 30.04 41.05 25.64
CA LYS A 447 30.54 41.78 26.82
C LYS A 447 29.41 42.51 27.52
N ASP A 448 28.82 43.51 26.89
CA ASP A 448 27.87 44.39 27.58
C ASP A 448 26.48 44.40 26.95
N ILE A 449 26.39 44.43 25.62
CA ILE A 449 25.10 44.65 24.92
C ILE A 449 24.81 43.54 23.92
N LEU A 450 23.65 42.90 24.06
CA LEU A 450 23.07 42.01 23.04
C LEU A 450 22.11 42.78 22.14
N TYR A 451 22.28 42.63 20.83
CA TYR A 451 21.42 43.15 19.78
C TYR A 451 20.48 42.07 19.29
N LEU A 452 19.22 42.41 19.12
CA LEU A 452 18.14 41.51 18.69
C LEU A 452 17.79 41.77 17.21
N LYS A 453 17.82 40.73 16.39
CA LYS A 453 17.41 40.77 14.97
C LYS A 453 16.06 40.07 14.82
N ASN A 454 15.18 40.60 13.98
CA ASN A 454 13.87 40.01 13.67
C ASN A 454 12.88 39.93 14.84
N LEU A 455 12.89 40.93 15.73
CA LEU A 455 11.94 41.04 16.83
C LEU A 455 10.51 41.27 16.27
N LYS A 456 9.57 40.36 16.58
CA LYS A 456 8.21 40.35 15.99
C LYS A 456 7.24 41.37 16.60
N SER A 457 7.45 41.78 17.85
CA SER A 457 6.63 42.76 18.57
C SER A 457 7.53 43.81 19.22
N LYS A 458 7.04 45.05 19.35
CA LYS A 458 7.81 46.18 19.90
C LYS A 458 7.72 46.32 21.43
N ASP A 459 7.29 45.29 22.16
CA ASP A 459 7.07 45.37 23.61
C ASP A 459 7.65 44.17 24.39
N SER A 460 8.25 44.31 25.57
CA SER A 460 9.12 45.39 26.10
C SER A 460 10.10 44.82 27.14
N ASN A 461 10.20 43.50 27.31
CA ASN A 461 10.99 42.85 28.35
C ASN A 461 11.66 41.56 27.85
N ALA A 462 12.87 41.30 28.31
CA ALA A 462 13.60 40.05 28.15
C ALA A 462 13.90 39.45 29.53
N GLU A 463 13.99 38.12 29.62
CA GLU A 463 14.40 37.41 30.84
C GLU A 463 15.72 36.70 30.55
N VAL A 464 16.71 36.85 31.43
CA VAL A 464 17.94 36.05 31.38
C VAL A 464 17.78 34.89 32.34
N ILE A 465 18.04 33.69 31.86
CA ILE A 465 17.87 32.43 32.56
C ILE A 465 19.23 31.72 32.60
N ASP A 466 19.59 31.13 33.74
CA ASP A 466 20.79 30.29 33.84
C ASP A 466 20.56 28.88 33.27
N ILE A 467 21.61 28.04 33.30
CA ILE A 467 21.56 26.66 32.81
C ILE A 467 20.63 25.74 33.62
N SER A 468 20.22 26.13 34.83
CA SER A 468 19.29 25.39 35.68
C SER A 468 17.82 25.76 35.43
N GLY A 469 17.56 26.74 34.55
CA GLY A 469 16.23 27.25 34.27
C GLY A 469 15.76 28.36 35.23
N LYS A 470 16.64 28.86 36.11
CA LYS A 470 16.31 29.94 37.04
C LYS A 470 16.44 31.30 36.35
N ILE A 471 15.42 32.15 36.50
CA ILE A 471 15.47 33.55 36.04
C ILE A 471 16.48 34.32 36.91
N ILE A 472 17.51 34.87 36.26
CA ILE A 472 18.57 35.65 36.88
C ILE A 472 18.21 37.13 36.92
N ILE A 473 17.72 37.68 35.80
CA ILE A 473 17.35 39.10 35.70
C ILE A 473 16.28 39.30 34.62
N LYS A 474 15.42 40.30 34.82
CA LYS A 474 14.50 40.82 33.80
C LYS A 474 15.02 42.15 33.29
N LEU A 475 15.06 42.32 31.97
CA LEU A 475 15.70 43.42 31.28
C LEU A 475 14.72 44.10 30.33
N LEU A 476 14.82 45.42 30.18
CA LEU A 476 14.05 46.15 29.18
C LEU A 476 14.72 46.03 27.82
N ILE A 477 13.92 45.83 26.76
CA ILE A 477 14.40 45.85 25.38
C ILE A 477 14.29 47.28 24.84
N ASN A 478 15.42 47.95 24.63
CA ASN A 478 15.47 49.31 24.10
C ASN A 478 16.18 49.35 22.75
N ASN A 479 15.49 49.82 21.70
CA ASN A 479 16.03 49.88 20.32
C ASN A 479 16.64 48.54 19.85
N ASN A 480 15.95 47.44 20.11
CA ASN A 480 16.41 46.07 19.84
C ASN A 480 17.73 45.71 20.55
N LYS A 481 17.99 46.28 21.72
CA LYS A 481 19.16 45.96 22.54
C LYS A 481 18.77 45.58 23.95
N VAL A 482 19.59 44.76 24.57
CA VAL A 482 19.50 44.32 25.95
C VAL A 482 20.87 44.46 26.60
N ASP A 483 20.92 45.11 27.76
CA ASP A 483 22.14 45.29 28.54
C ASP A 483 22.34 44.10 29.49
N VAL A 484 23.44 43.38 29.28
CA VAL A 484 23.85 42.20 30.03
C VAL A 484 25.18 42.41 30.77
N SER A 485 25.65 43.66 30.88
CA SER A 485 26.91 44.02 31.55
C SER A 485 26.97 43.59 33.02
N SER A 486 25.81 43.50 33.68
CA SER A 486 25.67 43.08 35.08
C SER A 486 25.85 41.58 35.32
N LEU A 487 25.87 40.77 34.26
CA LEU A 487 26.06 39.32 34.38
C LEU A 487 27.54 38.96 34.59
N VAL A 488 27.79 37.94 35.40
CA VAL A 488 29.13 37.33 35.49
C VAL A 488 29.42 36.49 34.25
N LYS A 489 30.70 36.18 34.00
CA LYS A 489 31.11 35.34 32.86
C LYS A 489 30.43 33.97 32.95
N GLY A 490 29.80 33.53 31.86
CA GLY A 490 29.03 32.29 31.89
C GLY A 490 28.12 32.08 30.69
N VAL A 491 27.40 30.96 30.72
CA VAL A 491 26.41 30.58 29.70
C VAL A 491 25.01 30.89 30.21
N TYR A 492 24.24 31.62 29.41
CA TYR A 492 22.90 32.04 29.74
C TYR A 492 21.94 31.84 28.57
N PHE A 493 20.65 31.92 28.87
CA PHE A 493 19.58 31.92 27.89
C PHE A 493 18.79 33.23 27.99
N LEU A 494 18.69 33.96 26.89
CA LEU A 494 17.84 35.14 26.76
C LEU A 494 16.47 34.70 26.25
N LYS A 495 15.42 34.91 27.05
CA LYS A 495 14.02 34.65 26.68
C LYS A 495 13.32 35.96 26.35
N VAL A 496 12.69 36.01 25.17
CA VAL A 496 11.88 37.14 24.69
C VAL A 496 10.56 36.57 24.16
N GLY A 497 9.45 36.85 24.85
CA GLY A 497 8.17 36.18 24.59
C GLY A 497 8.29 34.65 24.74
N GLU A 498 7.93 33.92 23.69
CA GLU A 498 8.06 32.45 23.62
C GLU A 498 9.41 31.96 23.07
N THR A 499 10.31 32.89 22.67
CA THR A 499 11.61 32.54 22.08
C THR A 499 12.72 32.58 23.11
N THR A 500 13.63 31.59 23.06
CA THR A 500 14.78 31.49 23.97
C THR A 500 16.06 31.28 23.17
N HIS A 501 17.09 32.08 23.42
CA HIS A 501 18.38 32.04 22.72
C HIS A 501 19.55 31.94 23.69
N LYS A 502 20.44 30.97 23.46
CA LYS A 502 21.68 30.80 24.23
C LYS A 502 22.70 31.89 23.89
N PHE A 503 23.31 32.50 24.89
CA PHE A 503 24.49 33.37 24.72
C PHE A 503 25.57 33.11 25.77
N ILE A 504 26.79 33.55 25.44
CA ILE A 504 27.97 33.45 26.29
C ILE A 504 28.36 34.86 26.73
N LYS A 505 28.41 35.11 28.04
CA LYS A 505 28.90 36.35 28.65
C LYS A 505 30.42 36.24 28.85
N GLU A 506 31.17 37.17 28.28
CA GLU A 506 32.62 37.32 28.43
C GLU A 506 33.07 38.14 29.64
#